data_AF-A0A920HI26-F1
#
_entry.id   AF-A0A920HI26-F1
#
_cell.length_a   1.000
_cell.length_b   1.000
_cell.length_c   1.000
_cell.angle_alpha   90.00
_cell.angle_beta   90.00
_cell.angle_gamma   90.00
#
_symmetry.space_group_name_H-M   'P 1'
#
loop_
_entity.id
_entity.type
_entity.pdbx_description
1 polymer ?
#
loop_
_entity_poly.entity_id
_entity_poly.type
_entity_poly.pdbx_seq_one_letter_code
_entity_poly.pdbx_strand_id
1 'polypeptide(L)' 'MFIATANSLSTMHPALLDRMELINVSGYTSEEKVSIASKFLVKKQLTEHGLKPTDFKLSSKVLKDIISDYTRNLV' A
#
# COMPACT_ATOMS: atom_id res chain seq x y z
N MET A 1 2.57 20.75 13.89
CA MET A 1 2.00 20.23 12.64
C MET A 1 1.06 19.09 12.99
N PHE A 2 -0.18 19.09 12.50
CA PHE A 2 -1.16 18.04 12.74
C PHE A 2 -1.48 17.31 11.43
N ILE A 3 -1.62 15.98 11.49
CA ILE A 3 -1.99 15.13 10.35
C ILE A 3 -3.13 14.23 10.81
N ALA A 4 -4.23 14.22 10.07
CA ALA A 4 -5.36 13.32 10.26
C ALA A 4 -5.49 12.39 9.05
N THR A 5 -6.01 11.18 9.26
CA THR A 5 -6.32 10.22 8.19
C THR A 5 -7.80 9.85 8.26
N ALA A 6 -8.44 9.69 7.11
CA ALA A 6 -9.84 9.27 7.02
C ALA A 6 -10.05 8.46 5.74
N ASN A 7 -10.82 7.38 5.83
CA ASN A 7 -11.22 6.59 4.66
C ASN A 7 -12.47 7.16 3.98
N SER A 8 -13.28 7.92 4.71
CA SER A 8 -14.47 8.61 4.20
C SER A 8 -14.67 9.92 4.95
N LEU A 9 -15.11 10.95 4.24
CA LEU A 9 -15.46 12.26 4.80
C LEU A 9 -16.95 12.35 5.17
N SER A 10 -17.75 11.33 4.84
CA SER A 10 -19.22 11.37 4.95
C SER A 10 -19.76 11.61 6.36
N THR A 11 -19.04 11.16 7.39
CA THR A 11 -19.42 11.31 8.79
C THR A 11 -18.69 12.46 9.50
N MET A 12 -17.86 13.22 8.78
CA MET A 12 -17.07 14.31 9.37
C MET A 12 -17.87 15.59 9.52
N HIS A 13 -17.71 16.26 10.66
CA HIS A 13 -18.36 17.54 10.92
C HIS A 13 -17.79 18.62 9.98
N PRO A 14 -18.60 19.41 9.25
CA PRO A 14 -18.13 20.39 8.27
C PRO A 14 -17.10 21.39 8.80
N ALA A 15 -17.27 21.88 10.03
CA ALA A 15 -16.33 22.78 10.68
C ALA A 15 -14.88 22.26 10.82
N LEU A 16 -14.67 20.94 10.79
CA LEU A 16 -13.32 20.34 10.75
C LEU A 16 -12.73 20.39 9.34
N LEU A 17 -13.56 20.15 8.31
CA LEU A 17 -13.16 20.19 6.91
C LEU A 17 -12.67 21.59 6.52
N ASP A 18 -13.35 22.63 6.99
CA ASP A 18 -12.99 24.04 6.71
C ASP A 18 -11.60 24.44 7.25
N ARG A 19 -11.04 23.65 8.17
CA ARG A 19 -9.73 23.91 8.80
C ARG A 19 -8.63 22.99 8.29
N MET A 20 -8.92 22.13 7.32
CA MET A 20 -8.00 21.10 6.84
C MET A 20 -7.69 21.30 5.35
N GLU A 21 -6.45 21.04 4.99
CA GLU A 21 -6.10 20.76 3.60
C GLU A 21 -6.38 19.28 3.32
N LEU A 22 -7.22 19.02 2.32
CA LEU A 22 -7.59 17.65 1.94
C LEU A 22 -6.63 17.14 0.87
N ILE A 23 -5.86 16.12 1.21
CA ILE A 23 -4.99 15.40 0.28
C ILE A 23 -5.61 14.03 0.03
N ASN A 24 -6.08 13.80 -1.21
CA ASN A 24 -6.63 12.50 -1.59
C ASN A 24 -5.49 11.55 -1.97
N VAL A 25 -5.46 10.39 -1.33
CA VAL A 25 -4.51 9.30 -1.66
C VAL A 25 -5.29 8.22 -2.38
N SER A 26 -5.11 8.15 -3.70
CA SER A 26 -5.73 7.12 -4.52
C SER A 26 -5.08 5.75 -4.30
N GLY A 27 -5.82 4.69 -4.63
CA GLY A 27 -5.26 3.35 -4.74
C GLY A 27 -4.16 3.24 -5.81
N TYR A 28 -3.55 2.06 -5.85
CA TYR A 28 -2.45 1.75 -6.75
C TYR A 28 -2.90 0.84 -7.90
N THR A 29 -2.35 1.09 -9.08
CA THR A 29 -2.41 0.15 -10.22
C THR A 29 -1.68 -1.15 -9.90
N SER A 30 -1.96 -2.21 -10.67
CA SER A 30 -1.28 -3.50 -10.50
C SER A 30 0.24 -3.37 -10.68
N GLU A 31 0.68 -2.55 -11.63
CA GLU A 31 2.09 -2.28 -11.91
C GLU A 31 2.77 -1.55 -10.75
N GLU A 32 2.09 -0.54 -10.18
CA GLU A 32 2.57 0.16 -8.98
C GLU A 32 2.65 -0.78 -7.77
N LYS A 33 1.65 -1.63 -7.57
CA LYS A 33 1.65 -2.64 -6.50
C LYS A 33 2.83 -3.59 -6.63
N VAL A 34 3.15 -4.08 -7.84
CA VAL A 34 4.34 -4.93 -8.09
C VAL A 34 5.62 -4.17 -7.73
N SER A 35 5.74 -2.91 -8.15
CA SER A 35 6.91 -2.05 -7.86
C SER A 35 7.08 -1.82 -6.36
N ILE A 36 6.00 -1.49 -5.65
CA ILE A 36 6.00 -1.29 -4.20
C ILE A 36 6.34 -2.60 -3.47
N ALA A 37 5.74 -3.72 -3.89
CA ALA A 37 5.98 -5.02 -3.29
C ALA A 37 7.46 -5.42 -3.42
N SER A 38 8.02 -5.31 -4.62
CA SER A 38 9.42 -5.67 -4.87
C SER A 38 10.42 -4.76 -4.15
N LYS A 39 10.16 -3.44 -4.11
CA LYS A 39 11.11 -2.47 -3.52
C LYS A 39 11.04 -2.42 -2.00
N PHE A 40 9.84 -2.56 -1.43
CA PHE A 40 9.59 -2.29 -0.02
C PHE A 40 9.04 -3.49 0.73
N LEU A 41 7.94 -4.09 0.27
CA LEU A 41 7.22 -5.10 1.07
C LEU A 41 8.01 -6.39 1.23
N VAL A 42 8.58 -6.93 0.15
CA VAL A 42 9.38 -8.18 0.21
C VAL A 42 10.60 -7.98 1.11
N LYS A 43 11.31 -6.86 0.98
CA LYS A 43 12.47 -6.55 1.82
C LYS A 43 12.09 -6.42 3.30
N LYS A 44 10.96 -5.75 3.59
CA LYS A 44 10.42 -5.61 4.95
C LYS A 44 10.08 -6.98 5.53
N GLN A 45 9.35 -7.82 4.79
CA GLN A 45 8.97 -9.15 5.23
C GLN A 45 10.17 -10.07 5.49
N LEU A 46 11.17 -10.06 4.60
CA LEU A 46 12.43 -10.80 4.82
C LEU A 46 13.09 -10.40 6.15
N THR A 47 13.15 -9.10 6.43
CA THR A 47 13.75 -8.57 7.66
C THR A 47 12.96 -9.00 8.90
N GLU A 48 11.63 -8.89 8.87
CA GLU A 48 10.75 -9.30 9.97
C GLU A 48 10.80 -10.80 10.26
N HIS A 49 11.09 -11.62 9.25
CA HIS A 49 11.24 -13.07 9.38
C HIS A 49 12.69 -13.53 9.61
N GLY A 50 13.66 -12.59 9.73
CA GLY A 50 15.07 -12.91 9.94
C GLY A 50 15.77 -13.59 8.77
N LEU A 51 15.22 -13.47 7.55
CA LEU A 51 15.74 -14.07 6.33
C LEU A 51 16.69 -13.11 5.59
N LYS A 52 17.75 -13.66 4.99
CA LYS A 52 18.62 -12.88 4.10
C LYS A 52 17.99 -12.81 2.69
N PRO A 53 18.32 -11.78 1.88
CA PRO A 53 17.89 -11.70 0.48
C PRO A 53 18.35 -12.85 -0.42
N THR A 54 19.33 -13.64 0.04
CA THR A 54 19.81 -14.86 -0.62
C THR A 54 18.92 -16.06 -0.37
N ASP A 55 18.23 -16.08 0.76
CA ASP A 55 17.49 -17.25 1.24
C ASP A 55 16.12 -17.35 0.56
N PHE A 56 15.60 -16.22 0.10
CA PHE A 56 14.31 -16.13 -0.56
C PHE A 56 14.27 -15.02 -1.60
N LYS A 57 13.81 -15.36 -2.81
CA LYS A 57 13.63 -14.44 -3.93
C LYS A 57 12.26 -14.67 -4.57
N LEU A 58 11.52 -13.59 -4.75
CA LEU A 58 10.29 -13.56 -5.53
C LEU A 58 10.59 -12.91 -6.88
N SER A 59 10.17 -13.56 -7.96
CA SER A 59 10.21 -12.94 -9.28
C SER A 59 9.04 -11.98 -9.46
N SER A 60 9.21 -10.96 -10.31
CA SER A 60 8.14 -10.00 -10.62
C SER A 60 6.90 -10.67 -11.23
N LYS A 61 7.08 -11.79 -11.93
CA LYS A 61 5.96 -12.59 -12.47
C LYS A 61 5.10 -13.17 -11.34
N VAL A 62 5.73 -13.82 -10.36
CA VAL A 62 5.01 -14.40 -9.22
C VAL A 62 4.32 -13.31 -8.40
N LEU A 63 4.94 -12.14 -8.22
CA LEU A 63 4.29 -11.00 -7.55
C LEU A 63 3.04 -10.52 -8.32
N LYS A 64 3.12 -10.48 -9.66
CA LYS A 64 1.99 -10.11 -10.50
C LYS A 64 0.85 -11.12 -10.39
N ASP A 65 1.16 -12.41 -10.42
CA ASP A 65 0.18 -13.50 -10.27
C ASP A 65 -0.48 -13.44 -8.88
N ILE A 66 0.29 -13.19 -7.81
CA ILE A 66 -0.25 -13.00 -6.45
C ILE A 66 -1.22 -11.81 -6.41
N ILE A 67 -0.84 -10.67 -6.98
CA ILE A 67 -1.68 -9.47 -6.98
C ILE A 67 -2.95 -9.69 -7.81
N SER A 68 -2.84 -10.32 -8.97
CA SER A 68 -3.97 -10.58 -9.87
C SER A 68 -4.94 -11.62 -9.31
N ASP A 69 -4.41 -12.75 -8.83
CA ASP A 69 -5.22 -13.96 -8.63
C ASP A 69 -5.58 -14.16 -7.15
N TYR A 70 -4.80 -13.59 -6.23
CA TYR A 70 -4.96 -13.80 -4.79
C TYR A 70 -5.30 -12.52 -4.02
N THR A 71 -5.33 -11.35 -4.66
CA THR A 71 -5.77 -10.10 -4.00
C THR A 71 -6.98 -9.50 -4.71
N ARG A 72 -8.04 -9.23 -3.94
CA ARG A 72 -9.32 -8.72 -4.46
C ARG A 72 -9.54 -7.22 -4.25
N ASN A 73 -8.63 -6.55 -3.55
CA ASN A 73 -8.72 -5.10 -3.32
C ASN A 73 -8.15 -4.37 -4.55
N LEU A 74 -9.01 -4.25 -5.57
CA LEU A 74 -8.75 -3.55 -6.83
C LEU A 74 -9.50 -2.22 -6.88
N VAL A 75 -9.56 -1.47 -5.78
CA VAL A 75 -9.78 -0.01 -5.76
C VAL A 75 -9.11 0.54 -4.50
#